data_AF-A0A9J5XZF3-F1
#
_entry.id   AF-A0A9J5XZF3-F1
#
_cell.length_a   1.000
_cell.length_b   1.000
_cell.length_c   1.000
_cell.angle_alpha   90.00
_cell.angle_beta   90.00
_cell.angle_gamma   90.00
#
_symmetry.space_group_name_H-M   'P 1'
#
loop_
_entity.id
_entity.type
_entity.pdbx_description
1 polymer ?
#
loop_
_entity_poly.entity_id
_entity_poly.type
_entity_poly.pdbx_seq_one_letter_code
_entity_poly.pdbx_strand_id
1 'polypeptide(L)'
;MAPFVDSGLVLKDKDTIFANRYVSAAGREISYGGNEILWNPSGPKWRMLRKVCVRDMLSSSTLDSVYALRRRELRQSINYFYNKAGSPVNVGEQRFLTMLNVITSMLWGSTVKGEERSSLGAEFRHVVTEIVELGVTKKMKVLAKRFDKIFESIIDQRQKLDRNGVCHESKNFLQVLLKLKDEADPKIPLTMTEIKALLMQLPYLYVVMKEVLRIHPAAPLLIPHCPSETVTVRGYTVPEGSCVFIYVWAIQRDGSIWKNPTEFHPERFLDNKRDYSGNDFNYFPFGSGRRICAGIGMTERMFMYSLASLIHSFDWKLTEGETLDVTEKFSIILKKKMPLVALPTPRLSIPTLYEKCVSRVLYE
;
A
#
# COMPACT_ATOMS: atom_id res chain seq x y z
N MET A 1 2.90 -34.20 6.40
CA MET A 1 3.29 -32.84 5.96
C MET A 1 2.99 -32.76 4.48
N ALA A 2 2.04 -31.92 4.06
CA ALA A 2 1.83 -31.68 2.63
C ALA A 2 3.14 -31.12 2.04
N PRO A 3 3.57 -31.52 0.84
CA PRO A 3 4.77 -30.99 0.22
C PRO A 3 4.51 -29.52 -0.07
N PHE A 4 5.03 -28.63 0.76
CA PHE A 4 5.09 -27.21 0.44
C PHE A 4 5.83 -27.11 -0.88
N VAL A 5 5.11 -26.70 -1.92
CA VAL A 5 5.70 -26.39 -3.22
C VAL A 5 6.79 -25.36 -2.98
N ASP A 6 8.02 -25.73 -3.30
CA ASP A 6 9.20 -24.88 -3.08
C ASP A 6 9.02 -23.56 -3.82
N SER A 7 8.84 -22.48 -3.07
CA SER A 7 8.61 -21.15 -3.64
C SER A 7 9.79 -20.68 -4.48
N GLY A 8 11.02 -21.12 -4.19
CA GLY A 8 12.18 -20.83 -5.03
C GLY A 8 12.09 -21.52 -6.40
N LEU A 9 11.72 -22.80 -6.41
CA LEU A 9 11.54 -23.54 -7.67
C LEU A 9 10.45 -22.91 -8.54
N VAL A 10 9.33 -22.47 -7.96
CA VAL A 10 8.20 -21.91 -8.71
C VAL A 10 8.46 -20.48 -9.17
N LEU A 11 8.95 -19.62 -8.28
CA LEU A 11 9.03 -18.17 -8.52
C LEU A 11 10.36 -17.71 -9.12
N LYS A 12 11.40 -18.54 -9.08
CA LYS A 12 12.73 -18.23 -9.62
C LYS A 12 13.18 -19.24 -10.66
N ASP A 13 13.28 -20.52 -10.32
CA ASP A 13 13.95 -21.48 -11.21
C ASP A 13 13.06 -21.89 -12.40
N LYS A 14 11.74 -21.89 -12.21
CA LYS A 14 10.72 -22.15 -13.24
C LYS A 14 9.82 -20.94 -13.48
N ASP A 15 10.37 -19.75 -13.28
CA ASP A 15 9.62 -18.49 -13.28
C ASP A 15 8.89 -18.21 -14.60
N THR A 16 9.41 -18.72 -15.73
CA THR A 16 8.82 -18.60 -17.06
C THR A 16 7.57 -19.44 -17.18
N ILE A 17 7.61 -20.69 -16.71
CA ILE A 17 6.50 -21.65 -16.74
C ILE A 17 5.36 -21.13 -15.87
N PHE A 18 5.68 -20.69 -14.66
CA PHE A 18 4.69 -20.19 -13.70
C PHE A 18 4.40 -18.70 -13.87
N ALA A 19 4.84 -18.04 -14.95
CA ALA A 19 4.64 -16.60 -15.11
C ALA A 19 3.18 -16.21 -15.33
N ASN A 20 2.29 -17.12 -15.74
CA ASN A 20 0.87 -16.81 -15.95
C ASN A 20 0.10 -16.82 -14.63
N ARG A 21 -1.08 -16.19 -14.62
CA ARG A 21 -1.99 -16.20 -13.48
C ARG A 21 -3.20 -17.07 -13.75
N TYR A 22 -3.69 -17.73 -12.71
CA TYR A 22 -5.02 -18.33 -12.76
C TYR A 22 -6.06 -17.21 -12.63
N VAL A 23 -6.91 -17.05 -13.65
CA VAL A 23 -7.90 -15.96 -13.70
C VAL A 23 -9.27 -16.51 -13.35
N SER A 24 -9.80 -16.14 -12.20
CA SER A 24 -11.17 -16.51 -11.80
C SER A 24 -12.20 -15.82 -12.71
N ALA A 25 -13.40 -16.39 -12.79
CA ALA A 25 -14.51 -15.76 -13.54
C ALA A 25 -14.78 -14.33 -13.04
N ALA A 26 -14.83 -14.14 -11.72
CA ALA A 26 -14.96 -12.83 -11.09
C ALA A 26 -13.81 -11.87 -11.47
N GLY A 27 -12.57 -12.36 -11.44
CA GLY A 27 -11.39 -11.59 -11.81
C GLY A 27 -11.44 -11.13 -13.27
N ARG A 28 -11.89 -12.00 -14.19
CA ARG A 28 -12.02 -11.67 -15.62
C ARG A 28 -13.02 -10.53 -15.88
N GLU A 29 -14.14 -10.49 -15.16
CA GLU A 29 -15.17 -9.47 -15.32
C GLU A 29 -14.69 -8.08 -14.90
N ILE A 30 -14.00 -7.96 -13.76
CA ILE A 30 -13.57 -6.65 -13.22
C ILE A 30 -12.28 -6.12 -13.87
N SER A 31 -11.63 -6.91 -14.70
CA SER A 31 -10.29 -6.62 -15.24
C SER A 31 -10.28 -6.43 -16.76
N TYR A 32 -11.42 -6.02 -17.32
CA TYR A 32 -11.57 -5.83 -18.77
C TYR A 32 -11.19 -7.08 -19.57
N GLY A 33 -11.63 -8.25 -19.10
CA GLY A 33 -11.27 -9.54 -19.71
C GLY A 33 -9.85 -10.03 -19.41
N GLY A 34 -9.19 -9.51 -18.37
CA GLY A 34 -7.79 -9.83 -18.04
C GLY A 34 -6.76 -9.01 -18.82
N ASN A 35 -7.15 -7.82 -19.29
CA ASN A 35 -6.28 -6.95 -20.09
C ASN A 35 -5.41 -5.98 -19.27
N GLU A 36 -5.42 -6.10 -17.94
CA GLU A 36 -4.59 -5.33 -17.01
C GLU A 36 -3.34 -6.12 -16.54
N ILE A 37 -2.43 -5.46 -15.80
CA ILE A 37 -1.10 -5.98 -15.46
C ILE A 37 -1.09 -7.29 -14.63
N LEU A 38 -2.10 -7.52 -13.80
CA LEU A 38 -2.20 -8.64 -12.87
C LEU A 38 -2.48 -9.94 -13.62
N TRP A 39 -3.56 -10.00 -14.40
CA TRP A 39 -4.09 -11.18 -15.06
C TRP A 39 -3.57 -11.39 -16.48
N ASN A 40 -3.02 -10.36 -17.14
CA ASN A 40 -2.55 -10.50 -18.51
C ASN A 40 -1.48 -11.61 -18.60
N PRO A 41 -1.60 -12.56 -19.55
CA PRO A 41 -0.61 -13.62 -19.74
C PRO A 41 0.80 -13.06 -19.97
N SER A 42 1.80 -13.81 -19.55
CA SER A 42 3.20 -13.47 -19.77
C SER A 42 3.46 -13.37 -21.26
N GLY A 43 3.99 -12.24 -21.70
CA GLY A 43 4.18 -11.97 -23.12
C GLY A 43 4.54 -10.51 -23.40
N PRO A 44 4.61 -10.11 -24.67
CA PRO A 44 4.93 -8.74 -25.07
C PRO A 44 3.99 -7.69 -24.46
N LYS A 45 2.67 -7.95 -24.47
CA LYS A 45 1.66 -7.04 -23.90
C LYS A 45 1.84 -6.83 -22.41
N TRP A 46 1.98 -7.91 -21.64
CA TRP A 46 2.27 -7.81 -20.21
C TRP A 46 3.60 -7.09 -19.92
N ARG A 47 4.67 -7.35 -20.68
CA ARG A 47 5.96 -6.65 -20.51
C ARG A 47 5.82 -5.15 -20.73
N MET A 48 5.04 -4.74 -21.73
CA MET A 48 4.72 -3.34 -21.99
C MET A 48 3.95 -2.73 -20.81
N LEU A 49 2.87 -3.37 -20.34
CA LEU A 49 2.09 -2.90 -19.18
C LEU A 49 2.96 -2.78 -17.92
N ARG A 50 3.82 -3.78 -17.66
CA ARG A 50 4.77 -3.75 -16.54
C ARG A 50 5.77 -2.61 -16.65
N LYS A 51 6.28 -2.34 -17.85
CA LYS A 51 7.17 -1.20 -18.10
C LYS A 51 6.47 0.12 -17.81
N VAL A 52 5.24 0.32 -18.30
CA VAL A 52 4.44 1.51 -18.00
C VAL A 52 4.23 1.66 -16.49
N CYS A 53 3.78 0.61 -15.80
CA CYS A 53 3.54 0.67 -14.37
C CYS A 53 4.81 0.96 -13.55
N VAL A 54 5.90 0.23 -13.77
CA VAL A 54 7.11 0.31 -12.93
C VAL A 54 7.98 1.50 -13.28
N ARG A 55 8.17 1.79 -14.56
CA ARG A 55 9.10 2.84 -15.02
C ARG A 55 8.41 4.19 -15.15
N ASP A 56 7.17 4.22 -15.64
CA ASP A 56 6.52 5.48 -16.02
C ASP A 56 5.57 5.98 -14.92
N MET A 57 4.82 5.08 -14.26
CA MET A 57 3.83 5.45 -13.24
C MET A 57 4.34 5.39 -11.79
N LEU A 58 5.07 4.34 -11.42
CA LEU A 58 5.45 4.03 -10.04
C LEU A 58 6.96 4.09 -9.81
N SER A 59 7.70 4.71 -10.72
CA SER A 59 9.12 4.98 -10.54
C SER A 59 9.33 6.04 -9.46
N SER A 60 10.55 6.10 -8.90
CA SER A 60 10.89 7.10 -7.90
C SER A 60 10.65 8.53 -8.38
N SER A 61 11.07 8.85 -9.61
CA SER A 61 10.89 10.18 -10.18
C SER A 61 9.42 10.57 -10.33
N THR A 62 8.57 9.68 -10.85
CA THR A 62 7.13 9.96 -10.97
C THR A 62 6.45 10.03 -9.61
N LEU A 63 6.85 9.16 -8.67
CA LEU A 63 6.34 9.24 -7.32
C LEU A 63 6.74 10.57 -6.68
N ASP A 64 7.95 11.05 -6.87
CA ASP A 64 8.40 12.32 -6.28
C ASP A 64 7.68 13.52 -6.92
N SER A 65 7.40 13.49 -8.24
CA SER A 65 6.64 14.58 -8.91
C SER A 65 5.20 14.73 -8.41
N VAL A 66 4.56 13.64 -7.97
CA VAL A 66 3.20 13.67 -7.39
C VAL A 66 3.20 13.73 -5.85
N TYR A 67 4.35 14.00 -5.22
CA TYR A 67 4.47 14.09 -3.77
C TYR A 67 3.48 15.07 -3.14
N ALA A 68 3.27 16.24 -3.74
CA ALA A 68 2.36 17.27 -3.23
C ALA A 68 0.91 16.76 -3.10
N LEU A 69 0.46 15.93 -4.05
CA LEU A 69 -0.86 15.30 -4.03
C LEU A 69 -0.97 14.33 -2.85
N ARG A 70 0.02 13.44 -2.67
CA ARG A 70 0.04 12.48 -1.57
C ARG A 70 0.08 13.18 -0.20
N ARG A 71 0.93 14.21 -0.08
CA ARG A 71 1.04 15.05 1.12
C ARG A 71 -0.28 15.73 1.47
N ARG A 72 -0.98 16.29 0.49
CA ARG A 72 -2.28 16.94 0.70
C ARG A 72 -3.29 15.97 1.32
N GLU A 73 -3.49 14.80 0.71
CA GLU A 73 -4.47 13.82 1.18
C GLU A 73 -4.09 13.26 2.56
N LEU A 74 -2.79 13.06 2.84
CA LEU A 74 -2.35 12.65 4.17
C LEU A 74 -2.58 13.73 5.23
N ARG A 75 -2.31 15.01 4.92
CA ARG A 75 -2.62 16.12 5.84
C ARG A 75 -4.12 16.24 6.11
N GLN A 76 -4.97 16.00 5.12
CA GLN A 76 -6.42 15.94 5.34
C GLN A 76 -6.81 14.80 6.30
N SER A 77 -6.13 13.65 6.23
CA SER A 77 -6.33 12.58 7.20
C SER A 77 -5.88 12.98 8.61
N ILE A 78 -4.77 13.69 8.76
CA ILE A 78 -4.31 14.18 10.07
C ILE A 78 -5.31 15.20 10.64
N ASN A 79 -5.80 16.12 9.81
CA ASN A 79 -6.85 17.07 10.19
C ASN A 79 -8.13 16.34 10.66
N TYR A 80 -8.53 15.27 9.97
CA TYR A 80 -9.67 14.45 10.38
C TYR A 80 -9.48 13.86 11.79
N PHE A 81 -8.33 13.25 12.08
CA PHE A 81 -8.07 12.68 13.40
C PHE A 81 -8.01 13.76 14.49
N TYR A 82 -7.47 14.93 14.18
CA TYR A 82 -7.46 16.07 15.10
C TYR A 82 -8.88 16.54 15.45
N ASN A 83 -9.75 16.66 14.46
CA ASN A 83 -11.17 17.03 14.68
C ASN A 83 -11.97 15.92 15.39
N LYS A 84 -11.41 14.73 15.53
CA LYS A 84 -11.97 13.59 16.27
C LYS A 84 -11.21 13.31 17.57
N ALA A 85 -10.35 14.23 18.01
CA ALA A 85 -9.64 14.09 19.26
C ALA A 85 -10.61 13.80 20.42
N GLY A 86 -10.29 12.79 21.24
CA GLY A 86 -11.14 12.35 22.34
C GLY A 86 -12.40 11.57 21.94
N SER A 87 -12.65 11.30 20.65
CA SER A 87 -13.75 10.48 20.17
C SER A 87 -13.25 9.17 19.55
N PRO A 88 -13.95 8.03 19.72
CA PRO A 88 -13.55 6.77 19.10
C PRO A 88 -13.53 6.88 17.56
N VAL A 89 -12.45 6.42 16.92
CA VAL A 89 -12.29 6.44 15.47
C VAL A 89 -11.90 5.07 14.95
N ASN A 90 -12.59 4.59 13.91
CA ASN A 90 -12.16 3.43 13.13
C ASN A 90 -10.91 3.79 12.30
N VAL A 91 -9.74 3.45 12.83
CA VAL A 91 -8.44 3.78 12.22
C VAL A 91 -8.30 3.10 10.87
N GLY A 92 -8.67 1.81 10.78
CA GLY A 92 -8.52 1.02 9.56
C GLY A 92 -9.34 1.58 8.39
N GLU A 93 -10.59 1.96 8.65
CA GLU A 93 -11.47 2.57 7.65
C GLU A 93 -10.95 3.93 7.20
N GLN A 94 -10.55 4.80 8.13
CA GLN A 94 -9.99 6.09 7.75
C GLN A 94 -8.67 5.96 6.97
N ARG A 95 -7.84 4.96 7.30
CA ARG A 95 -6.63 4.65 6.53
C ARG A 95 -6.93 4.17 5.13
N PHE A 96 -7.94 3.31 4.97
CA PHE A 96 -8.40 2.87 3.66
C PHE A 96 -8.87 4.07 2.81
N LEU A 97 -9.73 4.93 3.37
CA LEU A 97 -10.20 6.15 2.71
C LEU A 97 -9.05 7.06 2.30
N THR A 98 -8.08 7.26 3.18
CA THR A 98 -6.90 8.10 2.91
C THR A 98 -6.07 7.54 1.75
N MET A 99 -5.77 6.24 1.76
CA MET A 99 -4.98 5.62 0.69
C MET A 99 -5.72 5.67 -0.64
N LEU A 100 -7.04 5.46 -0.61
CA LEU A 100 -7.86 5.56 -1.80
C LEU A 100 -7.84 6.98 -2.38
N ASN A 101 -7.99 8.00 -1.53
CA ASN A 101 -7.89 9.40 -1.93
C ASN A 101 -6.49 9.75 -2.48
N VAL A 102 -5.43 9.17 -1.91
CA VAL A 102 -4.05 9.32 -2.43
C VAL A 102 -3.95 8.76 -3.85
N ILE A 103 -4.39 7.51 -4.06
CA ILE A 103 -4.31 6.85 -5.37
C ILE A 103 -5.15 7.61 -6.39
N THR A 104 -6.39 7.95 -6.06
CA THR A 104 -7.26 8.70 -6.96
C THR A 104 -6.71 10.10 -7.25
N SER A 105 -6.10 10.78 -6.27
CA SER A 105 -5.43 12.06 -6.50
C SER A 105 -4.24 11.94 -7.43
N MET A 106 -3.47 10.86 -7.36
CA MET A 106 -2.35 10.63 -8.27
C MET A 106 -2.84 10.29 -9.69
N LEU A 107 -3.90 9.49 -9.80
CA LEU A 107 -4.49 9.11 -11.10
C LEU A 107 -5.21 10.28 -11.76
N TRP A 108 -5.91 11.11 -10.99
CA TRP A 108 -6.78 12.17 -11.50
C TRP A 108 -6.16 13.56 -11.38
N GLY A 109 -5.15 13.78 -10.55
CA GLY A 109 -4.57 15.11 -10.33
C GLY A 109 -5.52 16.03 -9.56
N SER A 110 -5.33 17.35 -9.71
CA SER A 110 -6.22 18.38 -9.17
C SER A 110 -7.36 18.77 -10.12
N THR A 111 -7.55 18.06 -11.24
CA THR A 111 -8.42 18.49 -12.34
C THR A 111 -9.91 18.32 -12.07
N VAL A 112 -10.33 17.38 -11.21
CA VAL A 112 -11.73 17.27 -10.77
C VAL A 112 -11.94 18.18 -9.55
N LYS A 113 -12.74 19.25 -9.72
CA LYS A 113 -12.99 20.27 -8.68
C LYS A 113 -14.25 19.95 -7.87
N GLY A 114 -14.28 20.40 -6.60
CA GLY A 114 -15.50 20.54 -5.81
C GLY A 114 -16.28 19.25 -5.48
N GLU A 115 -17.61 19.34 -5.56
CA GLU A 115 -18.58 18.28 -5.22
C GLU A 115 -18.49 17.07 -6.15
N GLU A 116 -18.15 17.28 -7.42
CA GLU A 116 -18.08 16.22 -8.43
C GLU A 116 -16.94 15.23 -8.12
N ARG A 117 -15.77 15.71 -7.69
CA ARG A 117 -14.68 14.87 -7.16
C ARG A 117 -15.12 14.06 -5.95
N SER A 118 -15.94 14.67 -5.10
CA SER A 118 -16.40 14.05 -3.87
C SER A 118 -17.40 12.92 -4.16
N SER A 119 -18.33 13.15 -5.10
CA SER A 119 -19.32 12.18 -5.58
C SER A 119 -18.66 11.01 -6.32
N LEU A 120 -17.84 11.30 -7.33
CA LEU A 120 -17.13 10.29 -8.10
C LEU A 120 -16.16 9.50 -7.23
N GLY A 121 -15.46 10.20 -6.33
CA GLY A 121 -14.62 9.60 -5.31
C GLY A 121 -15.43 8.64 -4.43
N ALA A 122 -16.60 9.05 -3.92
CA ALA A 122 -17.48 8.22 -3.08
C ALA A 122 -17.94 6.95 -3.81
N GLU A 123 -18.38 7.08 -5.06
CA GLU A 123 -18.79 5.94 -5.86
C GLU A 123 -17.64 4.95 -6.09
N PHE A 124 -16.45 5.47 -6.42
CA PHE A 124 -15.24 4.65 -6.57
C PHE A 124 -14.92 3.88 -5.28
N ARG A 125 -15.00 4.50 -4.11
CA ARG A 125 -14.74 3.80 -2.83
C ARG A 125 -15.72 2.68 -2.57
N HIS A 126 -16.98 2.95 -2.84
CA HIS A 126 -18.03 1.96 -2.65
C HIS A 126 -17.78 0.73 -3.54
N VAL A 127 -17.49 0.95 -4.83
CA VAL A 127 -17.18 -0.15 -5.77
C VAL A 127 -15.92 -0.92 -5.35
N VAL A 128 -14.82 -0.25 -4.99
CA VAL A 128 -13.58 -0.91 -4.55
C VAL A 128 -13.82 -1.74 -3.27
N THR A 129 -14.58 -1.20 -2.32
CA THR A 129 -14.93 -1.91 -1.08
C THR A 129 -15.72 -3.18 -1.40
N GLU A 130 -16.75 -3.08 -2.23
CA GLU A 130 -17.55 -4.24 -2.65
C GLU A 130 -16.70 -5.28 -3.40
N ILE A 131 -15.74 -4.88 -4.24
CA ILE A 131 -14.83 -5.82 -4.92
C ILE A 131 -13.98 -6.59 -3.92
N VAL A 132 -13.46 -5.93 -2.88
CA VAL A 132 -12.63 -6.57 -1.85
C VAL A 132 -13.43 -7.53 -0.98
N GLU A 133 -14.73 -7.28 -0.81
CA GLU A 133 -15.62 -8.08 0.03
C GLU A 133 -16.33 -9.22 -0.70
N LEU A 134 -16.51 -9.11 -2.02
CA LEU A 134 -17.29 -10.07 -2.81
C LEU A 134 -16.41 -10.98 -3.68
N GLY A 135 -16.78 -12.26 -3.75
CA GLY A 135 -16.21 -13.23 -4.68
C GLY A 135 -17.19 -13.70 -5.77
N VAL A 136 -18.34 -13.03 -5.92
CA VAL A 136 -19.48 -13.54 -6.71
C VAL A 136 -19.59 -12.86 -8.08
N THR A 137 -19.50 -13.66 -9.16
CA THR A 137 -19.43 -13.21 -10.56
C THR A 137 -20.59 -12.31 -11.00
N LYS A 138 -21.84 -12.61 -10.60
CA LYS A 138 -23.02 -11.82 -11.01
C LYS A 138 -22.96 -10.38 -10.46
N LYS A 139 -22.48 -10.21 -9.23
CA LYS A 139 -22.27 -8.88 -8.64
C LYS A 139 -21.08 -8.16 -9.29
N MET A 140 -20.02 -8.89 -9.63
CA MET A 140 -18.86 -8.31 -10.32
C MET A 140 -19.18 -7.68 -11.68
N LYS A 141 -20.12 -8.25 -12.46
CA LYS A 141 -20.58 -7.62 -13.72
C LYS A 141 -21.22 -6.25 -13.51
N VAL A 142 -22.00 -6.09 -12.44
CA VAL A 142 -22.62 -4.80 -12.09
C VAL A 142 -21.55 -3.81 -11.66
N LEU A 143 -20.60 -4.25 -10.83
CA LEU A 143 -19.47 -3.43 -10.38
C LEU A 143 -18.58 -2.98 -11.53
N ALA A 144 -18.25 -3.88 -12.46
CA ALA A 144 -17.46 -3.56 -13.65
C ALA A 144 -18.09 -2.44 -14.48
N LYS A 145 -19.42 -2.49 -14.73
CA LYS A 145 -20.14 -1.43 -15.45
C LYS A 145 -20.10 -0.08 -14.73
N ARG A 146 -20.16 -0.07 -13.40
CA ARG A 146 -20.03 1.17 -12.61
C ARG A 146 -18.61 1.73 -12.71
N PHE A 147 -17.61 0.85 -12.62
CA PHE A 147 -16.20 1.21 -12.75
C PHE A 147 -15.89 1.81 -14.13
N ASP A 148 -16.49 1.25 -15.18
CA ASP A 148 -16.33 1.71 -16.56
C ASP A 148 -16.83 3.14 -16.74
N LYS A 149 -18.05 3.44 -16.28
CA LYS A 149 -18.62 4.81 -16.31
C LYS A 149 -17.75 5.82 -15.58
N ILE A 150 -17.16 5.42 -14.45
CA ILE A 150 -16.25 6.28 -13.68
C ILE A 150 -15.03 6.62 -14.54
N PHE A 151 -14.40 5.63 -15.17
CA PHE A 151 -13.23 5.88 -16.00
C PHE A 151 -13.52 6.68 -17.26
N GLU A 152 -14.62 6.39 -17.97
CA GLU A 152 -15.05 7.17 -19.15
C GLU A 152 -15.21 8.65 -18.79
N SER A 153 -15.94 8.95 -17.71
CA SER A 153 -16.12 10.31 -17.20
C SER A 153 -14.78 11.03 -16.96
N ILE A 154 -13.80 10.32 -16.39
CA ILE A 154 -12.47 10.88 -16.09
C ILE A 154 -11.65 11.11 -17.36
N ILE A 155 -11.69 10.16 -18.30
CA ILE A 155 -10.95 10.23 -19.56
C ILE A 155 -11.45 11.43 -20.38
N ASP A 156 -12.76 11.57 -20.50
CA ASP A 156 -13.41 12.65 -21.24
C ASP A 156 -13.09 14.03 -20.66
N GLN A 157 -12.97 14.13 -19.33
CA GLN A 157 -12.57 15.38 -18.67
C GLN A 157 -11.09 15.72 -18.90
N ARG A 158 -10.20 14.71 -18.92
CA ARG A 158 -8.77 14.92 -19.12
C ARG A 158 -8.40 15.33 -20.54
N GLN A 159 -9.11 14.80 -21.54
CA GLN A 159 -8.89 15.19 -22.94
C GLN A 159 -9.24 16.66 -23.22
N LYS A 160 -9.95 17.35 -22.32
CA LYS A 160 -10.39 18.75 -22.47
C LYS A 160 -9.47 19.80 -21.83
N LEU A 161 -8.39 19.40 -21.16
CA LEU A 161 -7.48 20.30 -20.45
C LEU A 161 -6.04 20.03 -20.88
N ASP A 162 -5.45 20.94 -21.66
CA ASP A 162 -4.02 20.91 -21.94
C ASP A 162 -3.35 22.27 -21.68
N ARG A 163 -2.11 22.19 -21.15
CA ARG A 163 -1.15 23.23 -20.72
C ARG A 163 -1.39 24.01 -19.43
N ASN A 164 -0.71 23.57 -18.36
CA ASN A 164 0.48 24.24 -17.80
C ASN A 164 0.85 23.62 -16.43
N GLY A 165 2.12 23.33 -16.21
CA GLY A 165 2.61 22.86 -14.91
C GLY A 165 4.08 23.22 -14.70
N VAL A 166 4.33 24.13 -13.75
CA VAL A 166 5.66 24.38 -13.18
C VAL A 166 5.85 23.43 -12.01
N CYS A 167 7.01 22.76 -11.98
CA CYS A 167 7.44 21.89 -10.87
C CYS A 167 8.24 22.73 -9.87
N HIS A 168 7.86 22.72 -8.60
CA HIS A 168 8.65 23.34 -7.54
C HIS A 168 9.60 22.31 -6.92
N GLU A 169 10.85 22.71 -6.78
CA GLU A 169 11.95 21.91 -6.25
C GLU A 169 11.69 21.48 -4.79
N SER A 170 11.85 20.18 -4.50
CA SER A 170 11.64 19.60 -3.18
C SER A 170 12.95 19.58 -2.38
N LYS A 171 12.99 20.30 -1.25
CA LYS A 171 14.09 20.20 -0.27
C LYS A 171 14.11 18.81 0.40
N ASN A 172 15.29 18.28 0.72
CA ASN A 172 15.43 16.97 1.36
C ASN A 172 15.20 17.03 2.89
N PHE A 173 14.91 15.88 3.52
CA PHE A 173 14.54 15.81 4.94
C PHE A 173 15.62 16.38 5.88
N LEU A 174 16.91 16.21 5.55
CA LEU A 174 18.00 16.75 6.34
C LEU A 174 18.03 18.29 6.26
N GLN A 175 17.82 18.87 5.07
CA GLN A 175 17.72 20.32 4.90
C GLN A 175 16.53 20.92 5.65
N VAL A 176 15.40 20.20 5.72
CA VAL A 176 14.24 20.62 6.52
C VAL A 176 14.55 20.55 8.01
N LEU A 177 15.16 19.46 8.50
CA LEU A 177 15.51 19.29 9.91
C LEU A 177 16.56 20.30 10.39
N LEU A 178 17.57 20.58 9.57
CA LEU A 178 18.58 21.59 9.88
C LEU A 178 17.95 22.99 9.93
N LYS A 179 17.10 23.33 8.95
CA LYS A 179 16.35 24.59 8.96
C LYS A 179 15.45 24.72 10.20
N LEU A 180 14.72 23.67 10.58
CA LEU A 180 13.86 23.65 11.77
C LEU A 180 14.67 23.80 13.07
N LYS A 181 15.92 23.31 13.09
CA LYS A 181 16.83 23.53 14.21
C LYS A 181 17.26 24.97 14.34
N ASP A 182 17.49 25.64 13.22
CA ASP A 182 17.88 27.04 13.19
C ASP A 182 16.69 27.98 13.51
N GLU A 183 15.44 27.53 13.26
CA GLU A 183 14.19 28.26 13.52
C GLU A 183 13.48 27.87 14.83
N ALA A 184 14.05 26.96 15.63
CA ALA A 184 13.42 26.46 16.86
C ALA A 184 13.35 27.51 17.98
N ASP A 185 12.34 27.40 18.85
CA ASP A 185 12.20 28.25 20.05
C ASP A 185 13.47 28.13 20.92
N PRO A 186 14.13 29.24 21.28
CA PRO A 186 15.30 29.23 22.17
C PRO A 186 15.06 28.53 23.51
N LYS A 187 13.80 28.44 23.97
CA LYS A 187 13.40 27.74 25.21
C LYS A 187 13.25 26.23 25.04
N ILE A 188 13.09 25.73 23.80
CA ILE A 188 12.97 24.31 23.45
C ILE A 188 13.78 24.08 22.16
N PRO A 189 15.13 24.17 22.22
CA PRO A 189 15.95 24.11 21.03
C PRO A 189 15.94 22.71 20.43
N LEU A 190 15.73 22.59 19.11
CA LEU A 190 15.96 21.35 18.38
C LEU A 190 17.46 21.17 18.15
N THR A 191 18.10 20.35 18.97
CA THR A 191 19.54 20.10 18.95
C THR A 191 19.95 19.09 17.86
N MET A 192 21.26 19.04 17.56
CA MET A 192 21.81 17.99 16.69
C MET A 192 21.57 16.58 17.24
N THR A 193 21.47 16.43 18.56
CA THR A 193 21.18 15.14 19.21
C THR A 193 19.76 14.69 18.89
N GLU A 194 18.78 15.60 18.94
CA GLU A 194 17.40 15.29 18.55
C GLU A 194 17.25 15.06 17.05
N ILE A 195 17.95 15.82 16.20
CA ILE A 195 17.99 15.54 14.76
C ILE A 195 18.55 14.14 14.50
N LYS A 196 19.65 13.76 15.14
CA LYS A 196 20.23 12.42 15.01
C LYS A 196 19.28 11.35 15.53
N ALA A 197 18.62 11.58 16.66
CA ALA A 197 17.61 10.66 17.21
C ALA A 197 16.42 10.50 16.24
N LEU A 198 15.93 11.58 15.64
CA LEU A 198 14.89 11.56 14.61
C LEU A 198 15.35 10.78 13.37
N LEU A 199 16.57 11.01 12.90
CA LEU A 199 17.15 10.29 11.77
C LEU A 199 17.37 8.80 12.08
N MET A 200 17.61 8.43 13.34
CA MET A 200 17.72 7.04 13.80
C MET A 200 16.36 6.35 13.98
N GLN A 201 15.29 7.09 14.30
CA GLN A 201 13.93 6.54 14.40
C GLN A 201 13.31 6.21 13.04
N LEU A 202 13.73 6.90 11.97
CA LEU A 202 13.21 6.66 10.62
C LEU A 202 13.52 5.24 10.08
N PRO A 203 14.74 4.68 10.24
CA PRO A 203 15.01 3.27 9.95
C PRO A 203 14.17 2.29 10.78
N TYR A 204 13.81 2.64 12.02
CA TYR A 204 13.02 1.75 12.87
C TYR A 204 11.59 1.56 12.35
N LEU A 205 10.99 2.59 11.75
CA LEU A 205 9.70 2.48 11.08
C LEU A 205 9.73 1.49 9.91
N TYR A 206 10.86 1.41 9.21
CA TYR A 206 11.06 0.45 8.12
C TYR A 206 11.16 -0.98 8.65
N VAL A 207 11.84 -1.15 9.78
CA VAL A 207 11.92 -2.41 10.52
C VAL A 207 10.53 -2.85 11.04
N VAL A 208 9.73 -1.92 11.56
CA VAL A 208 8.32 -2.14 11.93
C VAL A 208 7.48 -2.56 10.72
N MET A 209 7.62 -1.88 9.58
CA MET A 209 6.95 -2.26 8.34
C MET A 209 7.28 -3.70 7.95
N LYS A 210 8.56 -4.07 8.03
CA LYS A 210 9.01 -5.40 7.67
C LYS A 210 8.36 -6.48 8.54
N GLU A 211 8.28 -6.25 9.84
CA GLU A 211 7.64 -7.20 10.77
C GLU A 211 6.12 -7.24 10.61
N VAL A 212 5.48 -6.10 10.35
CA VAL A 212 4.05 -6.08 9.99
C VAL A 212 3.80 -6.89 8.72
N LEU A 213 4.62 -6.78 7.68
CA LEU A 213 4.46 -7.57 6.46
C LEU A 213 4.78 -9.06 6.65
N ARG A 214 5.67 -9.40 7.60
CA ARG A 214 5.98 -10.79 7.96
C ARG A 214 4.78 -11.46 8.60
N ILE A 215 4.24 -10.84 9.65
CA ILE A 215 3.11 -11.39 10.41
C ILE A 215 1.82 -11.18 9.64
N HIS A 216 1.54 -10.02 9.08
CA HIS A 216 0.28 -9.72 8.42
C HIS A 216 0.47 -9.48 6.91
N PRO A 217 0.87 -10.49 6.11
CA PRO A 217 1.03 -10.33 4.67
C PRO A 217 -0.34 -10.04 4.04
N ALA A 218 -0.46 -8.93 3.32
CA ALA A 218 -1.72 -8.52 2.70
C ALA A 218 -2.31 -9.60 1.79
N ALA A 219 -1.46 -10.33 1.04
CA ALA A 219 -1.86 -11.46 0.21
C ALA A 219 -1.25 -12.78 0.75
N PRO A 220 -1.91 -13.45 1.72
CA PRO A 220 -1.35 -14.61 2.42
C PRO A 220 -1.08 -15.83 1.53
N LEU A 221 -1.78 -15.93 0.40
CA LEU A 221 -1.60 -16.97 -0.63
C LEU A 221 -0.93 -16.46 -1.92
N LEU A 222 -0.46 -15.21 -1.92
CA LEU A 222 -0.16 -14.44 -3.13
C LEU A 222 -1.29 -14.50 -4.17
N ILE A 223 -1.01 -14.02 -5.38
CA ILE A 223 -1.90 -14.16 -6.52
C ILE A 223 -1.60 -15.51 -7.18
N PRO A 224 -2.59 -16.35 -7.51
CA PRO A 224 -2.35 -17.70 -7.97
C PRO A 224 -1.64 -17.73 -9.32
N HIS A 225 -0.60 -18.54 -9.42
CA HIS A 225 0.12 -18.82 -10.65
C HIS A 225 -0.60 -19.90 -11.46
N CYS A 226 -0.37 -19.92 -12.77
CA CYS A 226 -0.88 -20.92 -13.69
C CYS A 226 0.29 -21.38 -14.57
N PRO A 227 0.73 -22.64 -14.51
CA PRO A 227 1.82 -23.12 -15.34
C PRO A 227 1.38 -23.19 -16.81
N SER A 228 2.25 -22.74 -17.72
CA SER A 228 2.04 -22.80 -19.17
C SER A 228 2.32 -24.17 -19.78
N GLU A 229 2.86 -25.11 -19.00
CA GLU A 229 3.14 -26.49 -19.41
C GLU A 229 3.19 -27.39 -18.18
N THR A 230 3.04 -28.70 -18.38
CA THR A 230 3.17 -29.68 -17.29
C THR A 230 4.62 -29.79 -16.83
N VAL A 231 4.88 -29.66 -15.52
CA VAL A 231 6.23 -29.60 -14.98
C VAL A 231 6.35 -30.33 -13.64
N THR A 232 7.52 -30.91 -13.38
CA THR A 232 7.82 -31.56 -12.09
C THR A 232 8.40 -30.56 -11.10
N VAL A 233 7.84 -30.49 -9.89
CA VAL A 233 8.34 -29.70 -8.76
C VAL A 233 8.55 -30.61 -7.55
N ARG A 234 9.80 -30.72 -7.08
CA ARG A 234 10.20 -31.64 -5.98
C ARG A 234 9.65 -33.08 -6.13
N GLY A 235 9.68 -33.61 -7.35
CA GLY A 235 9.20 -34.96 -7.66
C GLY A 235 7.68 -35.08 -7.91
N TYR A 236 6.91 -34.00 -7.72
CA TYR A 236 5.48 -33.97 -8.00
C TYR A 236 5.21 -33.39 -9.39
N THR A 237 4.39 -34.07 -10.19
CA THR A 237 3.91 -33.54 -11.47
C THR A 237 2.83 -32.48 -11.23
N VAL A 238 3.06 -31.28 -11.72
CA VAL A 238 2.09 -30.18 -11.73
C VAL A 238 1.58 -30.03 -13.18
N PRO A 239 0.31 -30.40 -13.46
CA PRO A 239 -0.26 -30.27 -14.80
C PRO A 239 -0.32 -28.82 -15.28
N GLU A 240 -0.19 -28.62 -16.58
CA GLU A 240 -0.51 -27.35 -17.25
C GLU A 240 -1.90 -26.84 -16.83
N GLY A 241 -2.06 -25.52 -16.68
CA GLY A 241 -3.36 -24.92 -16.34
C GLY A 241 -3.74 -25.00 -14.85
N SER A 242 -2.95 -25.70 -14.03
CA SER A 242 -3.21 -25.83 -12.58
C SER A 242 -3.22 -24.48 -11.86
N CYS A 243 -4.10 -24.33 -10.86
CA CYS A 243 -4.09 -23.17 -9.98
C CYS A 243 -3.08 -23.37 -8.84
N VAL A 244 -1.97 -22.63 -8.86
CA VAL A 244 -0.86 -22.79 -7.90
C VAL A 244 -0.81 -21.58 -6.96
N PHE A 245 -1.09 -21.80 -5.67
CA PHE A 245 -0.95 -20.80 -4.62
C PHE A 245 0.41 -20.91 -3.93
N ILE A 246 0.94 -19.76 -3.48
CA ILE A 246 2.16 -19.72 -2.66
C ILE A 246 1.78 -19.26 -1.26
N TYR A 247 1.90 -20.14 -0.28
CA TYR A 247 1.40 -19.90 1.08
C TYR A 247 2.39 -19.09 1.93
N VAL A 248 2.58 -17.82 1.57
CA VAL A 248 3.50 -16.89 2.24
C VAL A 248 3.21 -16.75 3.73
N TRP A 249 1.94 -16.73 4.14
CA TRP A 249 1.56 -16.63 5.55
C TRP A 249 2.16 -17.76 6.41
N ALA A 250 2.20 -18.99 5.87
CA ALA A 250 2.78 -20.14 6.58
C ALA A 250 4.31 -20.05 6.61
N ILE A 251 4.95 -19.73 5.47
CA ILE A 251 6.41 -19.62 5.37
C ILE A 251 6.94 -18.53 6.32
N GLN A 252 6.28 -17.38 6.37
CA GLN A 252 6.69 -16.27 7.23
C GLN A 252 6.36 -16.48 8.72
N ARG A 253 5.75 -17.61 9.08
CA ARG A 253 5.46 -18.04 10.46
C ARG A 253 6.08 -19.40 10.81
N ASP A 254 6.87 -19.98 9.91
CA ASP A 254 7.49 -21.27 10.17
C ASP A 254 8.50 -21.14 11.31
N GLY A 255 8.27 -21.86 12.40
CA GLY A 255 9.14 -21.85 13.58
C GLY A 255 10.54 -22.41 13.34
N SER A 256 10.75 -23.16 12.25
CA SER A 256 12.08 -23.60 11.83
C SER A 256 12.90 -22.49 11.15
N ILE A 257 12.22 -21.45 10.65
CA ILE A 257 12.82 -20.30 9.95
C ILE A 257 12.86 -19.07 10.88
N TRP A 258 11.80 -18.87 11.67
CA TRP A 258 11.57 -17.67 12.48
C TRP A 258 11.48 -18.02 13.96
N LYS A 259 12.42 -17.52 14.76
CA LYS A 259 12.32 -17.58 16.22
C LYS A 259 11.12 -16.77 16.72
N ASN A 260 10.32 -17.37 17.60
CA ASN A 260 9.06 -16.82 18.13
C ASN A 260 8.19 -16.25 17.00
N PRO A 261 7.71 -17.09 16.07
CA PRO A 261 7.15 -16.63 14.80
C PRO A 261 5.84 -15.84 14.94
N THR A 262 5.13 -16.01 16.06
CA THR A 262 3.86 -15.33 16.35
C THR A 262 4.04 -14.03 17.13
N GLU A 263 5.22 -13.75 17.66
CA GLU A 263 5.52 -12.51 18.39
C GLU A 263 5.87 -11.39 17.41
N PHE A 264 5.31 -10.21 17.65
CA PHE A 264 5.70 -8.98 16.96
C PHE A 264 7.02 -8.47 17.53
N HIS A 265 8.12 -8.74 16.83
CA HIS A 265 9.47 -8.42 17.26
C HIS A 265 10.26 -7.76 16.11
N PRO A 266 10.07 -6.46 15.87
CA PRO A 266 10.72 -5.74 14.77
C PRO A 266 12.24 -5.87 14.79
N GLU A 267 12.85 -5.93 15.97
CA GLU A 267 14.30 -5.94 16.16
C GLU A 267 15.02 -7.04 15.35
N ARG A 268 14.31 -8.10 14.95
CA ARG A 268 14.81 -9.15 14.04
C ARG A 268 15.25 -8.64 12.65
N PHE A 269 14.87 -7.42 12.25
CA PHE A 269 15.26 -6.81 10.98
C PHE A 269 16.32 -5.70 11.12
N LEU A 270 16.85 -5.45 12.33
CA LEU A 270 17.85 -4.39 12.55
C LEU A 270 19.19 -4.66 11.83
N ASP A 271 19.56 -5.93 11.66
CA ASP A 271 20.79 -6.31 10.95
C ASP A 271 20.66 -6.21 9.41
N ASN A 272 19.47 -5.87 8.92
CA ASN A 272 19.08 -5.70 7.52
C ASN A 272 19.48 -6.87 6.60
N LYS A 273 19.68 -8.08 7.13
CA LYS A 273 20.08 -9.24 6.32
C LYS A 273 18.97 -9.76 5.43
N ARG A 274 17.71 -9.56 5.81
CA ARG A 274 16.54 -9.97 5.03
C ARG A 274 15.85 -8.75 4.44
N ASP A 275 15.72 -8.75 3.12
CA ASP A 275 14.91 -7.80 2.37
C ASP A 275 13.81 -8.54 1.60
N TYR A 276 12.87 -7.79 1.06
CA TYR A 276 11.79 -8.31 0.22
C TYR A 276 12.05 -8.02 -1.26
N SER A 277 13.32 -8.01 -1.69
CA SER A 277 13.72 -7.85 -3.11
C SER A 277 13.19 -8.97 -4.00
N GLY A 278 12.64 -10.03 -3.41
CA GLY A 278 12.18 -11.25 -4.06
C GLY A 278 13.23 -12.35 -4.08
N ASN A 279 14.41 -12.14 -3.51
CA ASN A 279 15.48 -13.15 -3.51
C ASN A 279 15.51 -14.02 -2.25
N ASP A 280 14.92 -13.58 -1.15
CA ASP A 280 14.77 -14.36 0.07
C ASP A 280 13.40 -15.07 0.12
N PHE A 281 13.40 -16.37 -0.17
CA PHE A 281 12.19 -17.21 -0.13
C PHE A 281 11.73 -17.58 1.28
N ASN A 282 12.31 -16.97 2.32
CA ASN A 282 11.78 -17.01 3.68
C ASN A 282 11.01 -15.72 4.02
N TYR A 283 11.22 -14.65 3.26
CA TYR A 283 10.65 -13.33 3.49
C TYR A 283 10.35 -12.59 2.18
N PHE A 284 9.15 -12.79 1.63
CA PHE A 284 8.77 -12.26 0.31
C PHE A 284 7.28 -11.84 0.28
N PRO A 285 6.87 -10.88 1.13
CA PRO A 285 5.49 -10.43 1.25
C PRO A 285 4.93 -9.79 -0.03
N PHE A 286 5.79 -9.41 -0.97
CA PHE A 286 5.45 -8.83 -2.28
C PHE A 286 5.58 -9.81 -3.45
N GLY A 287 5.80 -11.10 -3.16
CA GLY A 287 6.14 -12.11 -4.15
C GLY A 287 7.59 -12.01 -4.63
N SER A 288 7.86 -12.69 -5.75
CA SER A 288 9.20 -12.80 -6.32
C SER A 288 9.13 -12.95 -7.86
N GLY A 289 10.29 -12.86 -8.51
CA GLY A 289 10.47 -13.12 -9.93
C GLY A 289 9.75 -12.13 -10.84
N ARG A 290 9.40 -12.59 -12.05
CA ARG A 290 8.75 -11.78 -13.09
C ARG A 290 7.49 -11.06 -12.62
N ARG A 291 6.75 -11.66 -11.68
CA ARG A 291 5.47 -11.14 -11.19
C ARG A 291 5.57 -10.49 -9.80
N ILE A 292 6.78 -10.16 -9.34
CA ILE A 292 6.95 -9.36 -8.12
C ILE A 292 6.15 -8.04 -8.22
N CYS A 293 5.57 -7.62 -7.10
CA CYS A 293 4.70 -6.45 -7.01
C CYS A 293 5.33 -5.21 -7.66
N ALA A 294 4.61 -4.56 -8.57
CA ALA A 294 5.03 -3.29 -9.17
C ALA A 294 4.90 -2.09 -8.21
N GLY A 295 4.15 -2.26 -7.12
CA GLY A 295 3.79 -1.19 -6.17
C GLY A 295 4.72 -1.00 -4.98
N ILE A 296 5.82 -1.76 -4.87
CA ILE A 296 6.70 -1.76 -3.68
C ILE A 296 7.14 -0.34 -3.29
N GLY A 297 7.68 0.43 -4.24
CA GLY A 297 8.19 1.77 -3.95
C GLY A 297 7.11 2.78 -3.53
N MET A 298 5.85 2.57 -3.94
CA MET A 298 4.71 3.36 -3.48
C MET A 298 4.28 2.93 -2.08
N THR A 299 4.24 1.62 -1.81
CA THR A 299 3.92 1.06 -0.50
C THR A 299 4.91 1.55 0.56
N GLU A 300 6.21 1.49 0.29
CA GLU A 300 7.25 1.98 1.21
C GLU A 300 7.02 3.45 1.57
N ARG A 301 6.94 4.32 0.56
CA ARG A 301 6.74 5.77 0.77
C ARG A 301 5.49 6.04 1.59
N MET A 302 4.38 5.40 1.24
CA MET A 302 3.10 5.68 1.89
C MET A 302 2.97 5.05 3.27
N PHE A 303 3.52 3.86 3.50
CA PHE A 303 3.53 3.24 4.82
C PHE A 303 4.33 4.11 5.79
N MET A 304 5.56 4.46 5.39
CA MET A 304 6.46 5.27 6.21
C MET A 304 5.86 6.64 6.50
N TYR A 305 5.37 7.33 5.47
CA TYR A 305 4.80 8.66 5.64
C TYR A 305 3.52 8.63 6.49
N SER A 306 2.66 7.65 6.25
CA SER A 306 1.43 7.46 7.01
C SER A 306 1.71 7.18 8.48
N LEU A 307 2.49 6.14 8.77
CA LEU A 307 2.74 5.69 10.13
C LEU A 307 3.47 6.77 10.93
N ALA A 308 4.52 7.37 10.36
CA ALA A 308 5.25 8.48 10.98
C ALA A 308 4.32 9.64 11.32
N SER A 309 3.44 10.03 10.39
CA SER A 309 2.51 11.15 10.64
C SER A 309 1.54 10.84 11.77
N LEU A 310 0.99 9.63 11.85
CA LEU A 310 0.02 9.28 12.89
C LEU A 310 0.63 9.22 14.30
N ILE A 311 1.80 8.60 14.44
CA ILE A 311 2.46 8.44 15.74
C ILE A 311 3.12 9.75 16.21
N HIS A 312 3.56 10.59 15.26
CA HIS A 312 4.11 11.90 15.58
C HIS A 312 3.00 12.88 16.02
N SER A 313 1.86 12.83 15.34
CA SER A 313 0.77 13.78 15.56
C SER A 313 -0.12 13.42 16.76
N PHE A 314 -0.25 12.13 17.12
CA PHE A 314 -1.21 11.69 18.12
C PHE A 314 -0.66 10.63 19.06
N ASP A 315 -1.04 10.71 20.33
CA ASP A 315 -1.08 9.57 21.23
C ASP A 315 -2.38 8.81 20.99
N TRP A 316 -2.34 7.48 21.13
CA TRP A 316 -3.45 6.59 20.83
C TRP A 316 -3.81 5.77 22.05
N LYS A 317 -5.10 5.78 22.42
CA LYS A 317 -5.65 4.91 23.46
C LYS A 317 -6.76 4.04 22.88
N LEU A 318 -6.91 2.83 23.40
CA LEU A 318 -8.13 2.06 23.18
C LEU A 318 -9.27 2.69 23.98
N THR A 319 -10.50 2.43 23.57
CA THR A 319 -11.69 2.75 24.36
C THR A 319 -11.70 1.93 25.66
N GLU A 320 -12.35 2.46 26.70
CA GLU A 320 -12.37 1.80 28.01
C GLU A 320 -12.95 0.39 27.92
N GLY A 321 -12.25 -0.58 28.50
CA GLY A 321 -12.65 -2.00 28.50
C GLY A 321 -12.32 -2.78 27.23
N GLU A 322 -11.77 -2.15 26.18
CA GLU A 322 -11.35 -2.85 24.97
C GLU A 322 -9.92 -3.40 25.07
N THR A 323 -9.74 -4.63 24.56
CA THR A 323 -8.43 -5.25 24.34
C THR A 323 -8.10 -5.28 22.85
N LEU A 324 -6.84 -5.06 22.49
CA LEU A 324 -6.41 -5.11 21.09
C LEU A 324 -6.52 -6.52 20.50
N ASP A 325 -7.54 -6.75 19.66
CA ASP A 325 -7.66 -7.97 18.87
C ASP A 325 -6.86 -7.86 17.56
N VAL A 326 -5.79 -8.65 17.42
CA VAL A 326 -4.97 -8.72 16.20
C VAL A 326 -5.30 -9.91 15.29
N THR A 327 -6.38 -10.64 15.58
CA THR A 327 -6.83 -11.75 14.74
C THR A 327 -7.29 -11.28 13.37
N GLU A 328 -7.21 -12.19 12.41
CA GLU A 328 -7.38 -11.91 10.99
C GLU A 328 -8.68 -12.53 10.46
N LYS A 329 -9.29 -11.87 9.48
CA LYS A 329 -10.35 -12.41 8.64
C LYS A 329 -9.78 -12.59 7.23
N PHE A 330 -9.83 -13.82 6.74
CA PHE A 330 -9.39 -14.15 5.39
C PHE A 330 -10.39 -13.64 4.34
N SER A 331 -9.88 -12.95 3.32
CA SER A 331 -10.57 -12.65 2.06
C SER A 331 -9.54 -12.58 0.93
N ILE A 332 -9.84 -11.91 -0.20
CA ILE A 332 -8.84 -11.60 -1.24
C ILE A 332 -7.60 -10.93 -0.63
N ILE A 333 -7.80 -10.07 0.38
CA ILE A 333 -6.74 -9.41 1.15
C ILE A 333 -6.97 -9.71 2.63
N LEU A 334 -5.91 -10.07 3.34
CA LEU A 334 -5.95 -10.30 4.79
C LEU A 334 -6.29 -9.00 5.51
N LYS A 335 -7.35 -9.01 6.32
CA LYS A 335 -7.77 -7.86 7.13
C LYS A 335 -7.93 -8.24 8.58
N LYS A 336 -7.90 -7.26 9.49
CA LYS A 336 -8.27 -7.49 10.89
C LYS A 336 -9.70 -8.02 10.96
N LYS A 337 -9.94 -9.00 11.83
CA LYS A 337 -11.27 -9.54 12.09
C LYS A 337 -12.17 -8.47 12.71
N MET A 338 -11.64 -7.78 13.72
CA MET A 338 -12.27 -6.63 14.37
C MET A 338 -11.56 -5.34 13.94
N PRO A 339 -12.29 -4.30 13.50
CA PRO A 339 -11.70 -3.00 13.20
C PRO A 339 -10.95 -2.43 14.41
N LEU A 340 -9.83 -1.74 14.18
CA LEU A 340 -9.15 -0.99 15.23
C LEU A 340 -9.91 0.32 15.47
N VAL A 341 -10.60 0.41 16.60
CA VAL A 341 -11.20 1.64 17.10
C VAL A 341 -10.29 2.21 18.17
N ALA A 342 -9.88 3.48 18.02
CA ALA A 342 -8.97 4.13 18.96
C ALA A 342 -9.30 5.62 19.14
N LEU A 343 -8.89 6.16 20.29
CA LEU A 343 -9.00 7.55 20.68
C LEU A 343 -7.70 8.28 20.35
N PRO A 344 -7.67 9.16 19.33
CA PRO A 344 -6.52 10.02 19.09
C PRO A 344 -6.48 11.17 20.10
N THR A 345 -5.29 11.48 20.63
CA THR A 345 -5.01 12.67 21.44
C THR A 345 -3.87 13.45 20.80
N PRO A 346 -4.08 14.72 20.39
CA PRO A 346 -3.04 15.53 19.76
C PRO A 346 -1.79 15.67 20.66
N ARG A 347 -0.60 15.38 20.11
CA ARG A 347 0.68 15.54 20.81
C ARG A 347 1.29 16.93 20.69
N LEU A 348 1.02 17.62 19.59
CA LEU A 348 1.64 18.90 19.26
C LEU A 348 0.77 20.03 19.79
N SER A 349 1.39 21.01 20.43
CA SER A 349 0.71 22.14 21.07
C SER A 349 0.18 23.19 20.08
N ILE A 350 0.60 23.14 18.81
CA ILE A 350 0.29 24.15 17.80
C ILE A 350 -0.84 23.63 16.87
N PRO A 351 -2.07 24.17 16.95
CA PRO A 351 -3.21 23.71 16.14
C PRO A 351 -2.99 23.80 14.63
N THR A 352 -2.24 24.80 14.15
CA THR A 352 -1.96 25.01 12.72
C THR A 352 -1.16 23.86 12.09
N LEU A 353 -0.47 23.04 12.90
CA LEU A 353 0.20 21.83 12.42
C LEU A 353 -0.79 20.73 11.97
N TYR A 354 -2.04 20.80 12.44
CA TYR A 354 -3.14 19.90 12.12
C TYR A 354 -4.15 20.47 11.13
N GLU A 355 -4.09 21.77 10.83
CA GLU A 355 -5.02 22.44 9.93
C GLU A 355 -4.85 21.99 8.46
N LYS A 356 -5.93 22.14 7.68
CA LYS A 356 -5.89 21.90 6.23
C LYS A 356 -4.87 22.86 5.61
N CYS A 357 -4.07 22.37 4.66
CA CYS A 357 -3.39 23.25 3.71
C CYS A 357 -4.46 24.02 2.93
N VAL A 358 -4.79 25.23 3.38
CA VAL A 358 -5.35 26.23 2.49
C VAL A 358 -4.21 26.53 1.52
N SER A 359 -4.40 26.18 0.25
CA SER A 359 -3.56 26.73 -0.80
C SER A 359 -3.72 28.24 -0.72
N ARG A 360 -2.81 28.92 -0.02
CA ARG A 360 -2.52 30.32 -0.31
C ARG A 360 -2.02 30.27 -1.76
N VAL A 361 -2.93 30.53 -2.68
CA VAL A 361 -2.55 31.14 -3.94
C VAL A 361 -1.97 32.48 -3.49
N LEU A 362 -0.64 32.53 -3.36
CA LEU A 362 0.06 33.79 -3.27
C LEU A 362 -0.07 34.42 -4.65
N TYR A 363 -1.17 35.14 -4.86
CA TYR A 363 -1.18 36.25 -5.79
C TYR A 363 -0.52 37.41 -5.04
N GLU A 364 0.79 37.53 -5.20
CA GLU A 364 1.48 38.82 -5.34
C GLU A 364 2.52 38.65 -6.45
#